data_AF-A0A9P4X758-F1
#
_entry.id   AF-A0A9P4X758-F1
#
_cell.length_a   1.000
_cell.length_b   1.000
_cell.length_c   1.000
_cell.angle_alpha   90.00
_cell.angle_beta   90.00
_cell.angle_gamma   90.00
#
_symmetry.space_group_name_H-M   'P 1'
#
loop_
_entity.id
_entity.type
_entity.pdbx_description
1 polymer ?
#
loop_
_entity_poly.entity_id
_entity_poly.type
_entity_poly.pdbx_seq_one_letter_code
_entity_poly.pdbx_strand_id
1 'polypeptide(L)'
;MASDVVRDGVFAINKPCGLSSAQVVRECQQAFNPSSFFKPMIDAEIARRLKESGPQFNRRKAEKKASQVKIGHGGTLDPLATGVLILGIGSATKQLPQFLDCTKTYETVVLFGASTDSYDRVGRILSKRPYDHITKEMVEKELETFKGKQIQIPPLFSALKMNGKPLYEYAREGRPIPREIEGREVEVLEVELLDYYEPKTHNHRWPTEEAEASERNLAEQVWRVKKQQETARKLTPEEKEQDDQAVAAHETFKRKFEERQDELIRDAPRKKQKPARHSAMMSGALGQLPQPVYSSKGKNLVPPSPDESTPPPWSDEGPPAARIRLKVTSGFYVRSFCHDLGTKLGSAGLMAELARVRQSDFTIGGTNCLEYDDLAKGEEVWGPKVADMLARWNGEPEGNWPGPKAASKATSPSPDKAEVQKKQEKRSASPVASPTNAARLEKRSRSPSVNGAASPARKIQAKGDGEKPTRQTNGNKVPSKSDDEKSWNGFDD
;
A
#
# COMPACT_ATOMS: atom_id res chain seq x y z
N MET A 1 3.44 -7.21 34.56
CA MET A 1 3.01 -5.85 34.12
C MET A 1 3.49 -5.61 32.69
N ALA A 2 2.89 -6.26 31.69
CA ALA A 2 3.38 -6.21 30.29
C ALA A 2 2.26 -5.97 29.25
N SER A 3 1.02 -5.76 29.70
CA SER A 3 -0.16 -5.76 28.83
C SER A 3 -0.68 -4.38 28.41
N ASP A 4 0.04 -3.30 28.71
CA ASP A 4 -0.45 -1.93 28.52
C ASP A 4 0.38 -1.14 27.49
N VAL A 5 1.39 -1.78 26.88
CA VAL A 5 2.27 -1.18 25.89
C VAL A 5 1.58 -1.17 24.53
N VAL A 6 1.29 0.04 24.02
CA VAL A 6 0.85 0.24 22.64
C VAL A 6 2.03 -0.03 21.71
N ARG A 7 1.96 -1.10 20.92
CA ARG A 7 2.99 -1.43 19.93
C ARG A 7 2.64 -0.95 18.54
N ASP A 8 3.53 -0.17 17.96
CA ASP A 8 3.49 0.23 16.56
C ASP A 8 4.84 -0.03 15.87
N GLY A 9 4.87 0.11 14.54
CA GLY A 9 6.03 -0.23 13.73
C GLY A 9 5.66 -0.68 12.32
N VAL A 10 6.66 -1.16 11.59
CA VAL A 10 6.54 -1.61 10.19
C VAL A 10 6.99 -3.06 10.07
N PHE A 11 6.22 -3.85 9.32
CA PHE A 11 6.57 -5.21 8.92
C PHE A 11 6.07 -5.44 7.48
N ALA A 12 6.40 -6.56 6.85
CA ALA A 12 5.80 -6.95 5.57
C ALA A 12 4.85 -8.14 5.74
N ILE A 13 3.94 -8.32 4.78
CA ILE A 13 3.16 -9.55 4.62
C ILE A 13 3.37 -10.10 3.21
N ASN A 14 3.52 -11.42 3.08
CA ASN A 14 3.55 -12.09 1.79
C ASN A 14 2.12 -12.14 1.23
N LYS A 15 1.79 -11.20 0.35
CA LYS A 15 0.47 -11.08 -0.26
C LYS A 15 0.21 -12.29 -1.19
N PRO A 16 -0.95 -12.96 -1.09
CA PRO A 16 -1.37 -13.98 -2.05
C PRO A 16 -1.92 -13.36 -3.36
N CYS A 17 -1.99 -14.19 -4.39
CA CYS A 17 -2.66 -13.86 -5.65
C CYS A 17 -4.19 -13.68 -5.44
N GLY A 18 -4.85 -12.91 -6.31
CA GLY A 18 -6.30 -12.73 -6.29
C GLY A 18 -6.86 -11.69 -5.31
N LEU A 19 -6.05 -11.23 -4.35
CA LEU A 19 -6.44 -10.16 -3.42
C LEU A 19 -5.90 -8.80 -3.86
N SER A 20 -6.67 -7.73 -3.68
CA SER A 20 -6.11 -6.37 -3.74
C SER A 20 -5.27 -6.05 -2.50
N SER A 21 -4.26 -5.16 -2.61
CA SER A 21 -3.47 -4.70 -1.45
C SER A 21 -4.35 -4.12 -0.33
N ALA A 22 -5.40 -3.39 -0.67
CA ALA A 22 -6.36 -2.86 0.29
C ALA A 22 -7.23 -3.95 0.96
N GLN A 23 -7.40 -5.11 0.32
CA GLN A 23 -8.09 -6.26 0.91
C GLN A 23 -7.22 -6.96 1.95
N VAL A 24 -5.93 -7.14 1.68
CA VAL A 24 -4.96 -7.67 2.66
C VAL A 24 -4.94 -6.81 3.93
N VAL A 25 -4.95 -5.47 3.78
CA VAL A 25 -5.06 -4.54 4.92
C VAL A 25 -6.35 -4.76 5.72
N ARG A 26 -7.51 -4.96 5.06
CA ARG A 26 -8.78 -5.26 5.74
C ARG A 26 -8.75 -6.59 6.50
N GLU A 27 -8.05 -7.60 5.99
CA GLU A 27 -7.95 -8.91 6.62
C GLU A 27 -6.96 -8.94 7.80
N CYS A 28 -5.87 -8.18 7.70
CA CYS A 28 -5.06 -7.85 8.87
C CYS A 28 -5.93 -7.18 9.95
N GLN A 29 -6.81 -6.23 9.60
CA GLN A 29 -7.76 -5.64 10.57
C GLN A 29 -8.79 -6.63 11.11
N GLN A 30 -9.20 -7.65 10.35
CA GLN A 30 -10.10 -8.70 10.85
C GLN A 30 -9.40 -9.58 11.90
N ALA A 31 -8.13 -9.92 11.69
CA ALA A 31 -7.33 -10.68 12.66
C ALA A 31 -6.90 -9.83 13.87
N PHE A 32 -6.51 -8.57 13.65
CA PHE A 32 -5.89 -7.72 14.67
C PHE A 32 -6.91 -7.02 15.58
N ASN A 33 -8.10 -6.65 15.09
CA ASN A 33 -9.10 -5.95 15.91
C ASN A 33 -9.64 -6.76 17.11
N PRO A 34 -9.92 -8.08 17.01
CA PRO A 34 -10.32 -8.89 18.17
C PRO A 34 -9.13 -9.33 19.03
N SER A 35 -7.89 -9.09 18.59
CA SER A 35 -6.70 -9.66 19.23
C SER A 35 -6.41 -9.10 20.62
N SER A 36 -5.90 -9.95 21.50
CA SER A 36 -5.39 -9.54 22.81
C SER A 36 -4.18 -8.61 22.71
N PHE A 37 -3.34 -8.80 21.68
CA PHE A 37 -2.10 -8.06 21.47
C PHE A 37 -2.29 -6.60 21.05
N PHE A 38 -3.23 -6.32 20.14
CA PHE A 38 -3.51 -4.95 19.71
C PHE A 38 -4.62 -4.27 20.54
N LYS A 39 -5.27 -4.99 21.46
CA LYS A 39 -6.24 -4.41 22.41
C LYS A 39 -5.74 -3.14 23.11
N PRO A 40 -4.49 -3.02 23.61
CA PRO A 40 -4.01 -1.79 24.24
C PRO A 40 -4.01 -0.58 23.30
N MET A 41 -3.75 -0.78 21.99
CA MET A 41 -3.85 0.28 20.99
C MET A 41 -5.29 0.75 20.81
N ILE A 42 -6.24 -0.18 20.75
CA ILE A 42 -7.67 0.12 20.59
C ILE A 42 -8.20 0.83 21.83
N ASP A 43 -7.86 0.35 23.03
CA ASP A 43 -8.25 0.95 24.31
C ASP A 43 -7.67 2.37 24.47
N ALA A 44 -6.40 2.58 24.10
CA ALA A 44 -5.78 3.91 24.11
C ALA A 44 -6.45 4.88 23.11
N GLU A 45 -6.83 4.41 21.91
CA GLU A 45 -7.58 5.19 20.93
C GLU A 45 -9.00 5.53 21.43
N ILE A 46 -9.70 4.58 22.07
CA ILE A 46 -11.00 4.83 22.72
C ILE A 46 -10.86 5.86 23.84
N ALA A 47 -9.89 5.70 24.73
CA ALA A 47 -9.63 6.62 25.84
C ALA A 47 -9.26 8.03 25.34
N ARG A 48 -8.53 8.15 24.22
CA ARG A 48 -8.28 9.45 23.57
C ARG A 48 -9.59 10.05 23.03
N ARG A 49 -10.39 9.28 22.30
CA ARG A 49 -11.69 9.74 21.74
C ARG A 49 -12.68 10.21 22.80
N LEU A 50 -12.72 9.56 23.97
CA LEU A 50 -13.55 9.98 25.11
C LEU A 50 -13.09 11.31 25.74
N LYS A 51 -11.82 11.69 25.56
CA LYS A 51 -11.25 12.96 26.01
C LYS A 51 -11.31 14.07 24.95
N GLU A 52 -11.61 13.76 23.69
CA GLU A 52 -11.79 14.76 22.63
C GLU A 52 -13.11 15.52 22.86
N SER A 53 -13.04 16.83 23.09
CA SER A 53 -14.21 17.71 23.23
C SER A 53 -14.36 18.68 22.05
N GLY A 54 -15.54 19.29 21.91
CA GLY A 54 -15.79 20.36 20.94
C GLY A 54 -16.02 19.91 19.48
N PRO A 55 -15.76 20.79 18.49
CA PRO A 55 -16.17 20.55 17.10
C PRO A 55 -15.56 19.30 16.43
N GLN A 56 -14.35 18.90 16.83
CA GLN A 56 -13.70 17.71 16.28
C GLN A 56 -14.43 16.42 16.68
N PHE A 57 -14.90 16.34 17.93
CA PHE A 57 -15.73 15.24 18.42
C PHE A 57 -17.02 15.13 17.62
N ASN A 58 -17.72 16.26 17.41
CA ASN A 58 -18.96 16.28 16.62
C ASN A 58 -18.73 15.84 15.15
N ARG A 59 -17.64 16.28 14.51
CA ARG A 59 -17.30 15.86 13.15
C ARG A 59 -17.05 14.35 13.06
N ARG A 60 -16.25 13.79 13.96
CA ARG A 60 -15.95 12.34 13.94
C ARG A 60 -17.11 11.46 14.42
N LYS A 61 -17.96 11.97 15.32
CA LYS A 61 -19.23 11.33 15.71
C LYS A 61 -20.18 11.19 14.51
N ALA A 62 -20.23 12.18 13.63
CA ALA A 62 -20.95 12.09 12.36
C ALA A 62 -20.34 11.04 11.40
N GLU A 63 -19.01 10.88 11.40
CA GLU A 63 -18.32 9.86 10.58
C GLU A 63 -18.53 8.40 11.05
N LYS A 64 -19.10 8.16 12.25
CA LYS A 64 -19.41 6.81 12.81
C LYS A 64 -18.27 5.76 12.71
N LYS A 65 -17.00 6.18 12.71
CA LYS A 65 -15.86 5.27 12.54
C LYS A 65 -15.58 4.45 13.80
N ALA A 66 -15.54 3.13 13.65
CA ALA A 66 -15.07 2.21 14.68
C ALA A 66 -13.69 2.60 15.24
N SER A 67 -13.42 2.23 16.49
CA SER A 67 -12.04 2.14 16.98
C SER A 67 -11.48 0.82 16.49
N GLN A 68 -10.41 0.89 15.72
CA GLN A 68 -9.77 -0.27 15.08
C GLN A 68 -8.27 -0.04 15.01
N VAL A 69 -7.50 -1.13 14.86
CA VAL A 69 -6.06 -1.06 14.61
C VAL A 69 -5.82 -0.21 13.36
N LYS A 70 -5.05 0.86 13.56
CA LYS A 70 -4.65 1.78 12.50
C LYS A 70 -3.55 1.12 11.70
N ILE A 71 -3.83 0.85 10.42
CA ILE A 71 -2.92 0.18 9.49
C ILE A 71 -2.97 0.85 8.12
N GLY A 72 -1.86 0.81 7.39
CA GLY A 72 -1.75 1.19 5.99
C GLY A 72 -0.66 0.36 5.30
N HIS A 73 -0.50 0.52 3.98
CA HIS A 73 0.53 -0.19 3.20
C HIS A 73 1.52 0.76 2.50
N GLY A 74 2.77 0.31 2.33
CA GLY A 74 3.92 1.08 1.84
C GLY A 74 4.21 0.94 0.34
N GLY A 75 3.17 0.70 -0.46
CA GLY A 75 3.31 0.50 -1.91
C GLY A 75 2.39 -0.61 -2.43
N THR A 76 1.50 -0.27 -3.34
CA THR A 76 0.53 -1.20 -3.92
C THR A 76 1.21 -2.36 -4.66
N LEU A 77 0.61 -3.55 -4.56
CA LEU A 77 0.73 -4.66 -5.49
C LEU A 77 -0.58 -4.89 -6.23
N ASP A 78 -0.46 -5.21 -7.52
CA ASP A 78 -1.57 -5.62 -8.37
C ASP A 78 -2.27 -6.86 -7.81
N PRO A 79 -3.56 -7.11 -8.14
CA PRO A 79 -4.28 -8.26 -7.62
C PRO A 79 -3.63 -9.61 -7.96
N LEU A 80 -3.11 -9.74 -9.19
CA LEU A 80 -2.39 -10.92 -9.68
C LEU A 80 -0.99 -11.08 -9.06
N ALA A 81 -0.38 -10.01 -8.57
CA ALA A 81 0.96 -10.07 -8.01
C ALA A 81 0.99 -10.69 -6.61
N THR A 82 1.97 -11.52 -6.31
CA THR A 82 2.27 -12.05 -4.97
C THR A 82 3.42 -11.27 -4.31
N GLY A 83 3.75 -11.60 -3.06
CA GLY A 83 4.99 -11.16 -2.42
C GLY A 83 4.87 -9.97 -1.48
N VAL A 84 6.01 -9.33 -1.22
CA VAL A 84 6.21 -8.34 -0.15
C VAL A 84 5.26 -7.15 -0.26
N LEU A 85 4.28 -7.08 0.64
CA LEU A 85 3.46 -5.90 0.90
C LEU A 85 3.84 -5.32 2.26
N ILE A 86 4.58 -4.21 2.26
CA ILE A 86 4.94 -3.50 3.50
C ILE A 86 3.67 -2.94 4.16
N LEU A 87 3.51 -3.19 5.45
CA LEU A 87 2.42 -2.75 6.32
C LEU A 87 2.96 -1.92 7.48
N GLY A 88 2.31 -0.80 7.76
CA GLY A 88 2.64 0.07 8.89
C GLY A 88 1.47 0.08 9.87
N ILE A 89 1.77 -0.04 11.17
CA ILE A 89 0.79 -0.06 12.27
C ILE A 89 0.89 1.24 13.08
N GLY A 90 -0.20 1.67 13.71
CA GLY A 90 -0.18 2.74 14.73
C GLY A 90 0.34 4.08 14.21
N SER A 91 1.39 4.64 14.82
CA SER A 91 2.00 5.88 14.34
C SER A 91 2.87 5.67 13.10
N ALA A 92 3.46 4.48 12.95
CA ALA A 92 4.39 4.12 11.88
C ALA A 92 3.74 4.14 10.47
N THR A 93 2.41 4.23 10.35
CA THR A 93 1.78 4.53 9.04
C THR A 93 2.29 5.84 8.41
N LYS A 94 2.85 6.76 9.21
CA LYS A 94 3.46 8.01 8.74
C LYS A 94 4.79 7.79 8.00
N GLN A 95 5.46 6.66 8.25
CA GLN A 95 6.74 6.31 7.64
C GLN A 95 6.56 5.58 6.31
N LEU A 96 5.36 5.08 6.02
CA LEU A 96 5.04 4.34 4.79
C LEU A 96 5.43 5.03 3.46
N PRO A 97 5.37 6.37 3.31
CA PRO A 97 5.82 7.04 2.08
C PRO A 97 7.30 6.74 1.73
N GLN A 98 8.19 6.55 2.71
CA GLN A 98 9.61 6.31 2.44
C GLN A 98 9.88 5.00 1.67
N PHE A 99 8.96 4.03 1.77
CA PHE A 99 9.07 2.77 1.05
C PHE A 99 8.52 2.83 -0.39
N LEU A 100 7.90 3.95 -0.79
CA LEU A 100 7.58 4.18 -2.20
C LEU A 100 8.87 4.37 -3.00
N ASP A 101 9.81 5.14 -2.46
CA ASP A 101 11.07 5.57 -3.09
C ASP A 101 12.28 4.65 -2.79
N CYS A 102 12.01 3.38 -2.47
CA CYS A 102 13.04 2.35 -2.34
C CYS A 102 13.15 1.46 -3.60
N THR A 103 14.27 0.74 -3.73
CA THR A 103 14.43 -0.31 -4.75
C THR A 103 13.57 -1.53 -4.45
N LYS A 104 13.12 -2.20 -5.51
CA LYS A 104 12.22 -3.36 -5.46
C LYS A 104 12.78 -4.45 -6.34
N THR A 105 12.69 -5.70 -5.90
CA THR A 105 13.05 -6.87 -6.72
C THR A 105 11.79 -7.65 -7.01
N TYR A 106 11.60 -7.96 -8.29
CA TYR A 106 10.48 -8.72 -8.83
C TYR A 106 10.98 -9.95 -9.56
N GLU A 107 10.19 -11.01 -9.53
CA GLU A 107 10.26 -12.14 -10.46
C GLU A 107 8.94 -12.18 -11.22
N THR A 108 9.01 -12.27 -12.54
CA THR A 108 7.86 -12.15 -13.43
C THR A 108 7.92 -13.22 -14.50
N VAL A 109 6.77 -13.73 -14.95
CA VAL A 109 6.70 -14.55 -16.16
C VAL A 109 6.06 -13.74 -17.27
N VAL A 110 6.76 -13.61 -18.38
CA VAL A 110 6.26 -13.02 -19.64
C VAL A 110 5.79 -14.16 -20.53
N LEU A 111 4.56 -14.07 -21.03
CA LEU A 111 4.00 -14.98 -22.02
C LEU A 111 3.91 -14.23 -23.36
N PHE A 112 4.51 -14.77 -24.41
CA PHE A 112 4.61 -14.11 -25.70
C PHE A 112 3.38 -14.35 -26.60
N GLY A 113 3.33 -13.69 -27.75
CA GLY A 113 2.32 -13.93 -28.80
C GLY A 113 0.97 -13.22 -28.64
N ALA A 114 0.65 -12.67 -27.47
CA ALA A 114 -0.56 -11.87 -27.27
C ALA A 114 -0.32 -10.62 -26.41
N SER A 115 -1.17 -9.62 -26.60
CA SER A 115 -1.23 -8.38 -25.82
C SER A 115 -2.63 -8.19 -25.24
N THR A 116 -2.71 -7.61 -24.04
CA THR A 116 -3.98 -7.35 -23.33
C THR A 116 -4.09 -5.89 -22.91
N ASP A 117 -5.32 -5.43 -22.65
CA ASP A 117 -5.61 -4.07 -22.18
C ASP A 117 -4.99 -3.74 -20.81
N SER A 118 -4.89 -4.74 -19.92
CA SER A 118 -4.25 -4.64 -18.60
C SER A 118 -2.72 -4.84 -18.63
N TYR A 119 -2.18 -5.35 -19.74
CA TYR A 119 -0.85 -5.98 -19.89
C TYR A 119 -0.60 -7.22 -18.99
N ASP A 120 -1.64 -7.82 -18.42
CA ASP A 120 -1.57 -9.09 -17.70
C ASP A 120 -2.60 -10.11 -18.21
N ARG A 121 -2.51 -11.36 -17.73
CA ARG A 121 -3.42 -12.46 -18.12
C ARG A 121 -4.87 -12.34 -17.59
N VAL A 122 -5.22 -11.24 -16.93
CA VAL A 122 -6.59 -10.98 -16.42
C VAL A 122 -7.33 -9.96 -17.30
N GLY A 123 -6.60 -9.26 -18.17
CA GLY A 123 -7.18 -8.39 -19.19
C GLY A 123 -7.79 -9.15 -20.37
N ARG A 124 -8.25 -8.41 -21.36
CA ARG A 124 -8.79 -8.91 -22.62
C ARG A 124 -7.78 -8.79 -23.74
N ILE A 125 -7.77 -9.74 -24.69
CA ILE A 125 -6.87 -9.73 -25.84
C ILE A 125 -7.16 -8.51 -26.73
N LEU A 126 -6.16 -7.66 -26.90
CA LEU A 126 -6.15 -6.58 -27.88
C LEU A 126 -5.72 -7.11 -29.24
N SER A 127 -4.55 -7.75 -29.30
CA SER A 127 -3.97 -8.33 -30.53
C SER A 127 -3.12 -9.57 -30.24
N LYS A 128 -3.07 -10.48 -31.22
CA LYS A 128 -2.19 -11.65 -31.30
C LYS A 128 -1.12 -11.40 -32.37
N ARG A 129 0.09 -11.94 -32.19
CA ARG A 129 1.23 -11.78 -33.12
C ARG A 129 2.04 -13.09 -33.20
N PRO A 130 2.79 -13.35 -34.29
CA PRO A 130 3.67 -14.51 -34.39
C PRO A 130 4.70 -14.57 -33.26
N TYR A 131 5.10 -15.79 -32.89
CA TYR A 131 6.04 -16.05 -31.78
C TYR A 131 7.04 -17.18 -32.07
N ASP A 132 6.90 -17.89 -33.18
CA ASP A 132 7.75 -19.04 -33.56
C ASP A 132 9.23 -18.67 -33.72
N HIS A 133 9.51 -17.38 -33.94
CA HIS A 133 10.86 -16.83 -34.10
C HIS A 133 11.53 -16.44 -32.77
N ILE A 134 10.83 -16.47 -31.63
CA ILE A 134 11.37 -16.00 -30.35
C ILE A 134 12.23 -17.10 -29.71
N THR A 135 13.55 -17.02 -29.81
CA THR A 135 14.46 -17.94 -29.12
C THR A 135 14.91 -17.41 -27.76
N LYS A 136 15.48 -18.30 -26.92
CA LYS A 136 16.10 -17.92 -25.64
C LYS A 136 17.15 -16.83 -25.81
N GLU A 137 18.04 -16.95 -26.79
CA GLU A 137 19.16 -16.02 -27.04
C GLU A 137 18.65 -14.64 -27.47
N MET A 138 17.53 -14.59 -28.21
CA MET A 138 16.86 -13.33 -28.53
C MET A 138 16.30 -12.65 -27.28
N VAL A 139 15.69 -13.41 -26.38
CA VAL A 139 15.22 -12.88 -25.08
C VAL A 139 16.39 -12.35 -24.26
N GLU A 140 17.45 -13.14 -24.05
CA GLU A 140 18.65 -12.71 -23.31
C GLU A 140 19.26 -11.43 -23.88
N LYS A 141 19.41 -11.35 -25.21
CA LYS A 141 19.94 -10.18 -25.90
C LYS A 141 19.07 -8.93 -25.71
N GLU A 142 17.75 -9.05 -25.86
CA GLU A 142 16.85 -7.90 -25.71
C GLU A 142 16.72 -7.46 -24.24
N LEU A 143 16.88 -8.37 -23.27
CA LEU A 143 16.85 -8.03 -21.84
C LEU A 143 17.96 -7.04 -21.43
N GLU A 144 19.19 -7.19 -21.94
CA GLU A 144 20.27 -6.23 -21.67
C GLU A 144 19.92 -4.79 -22.09
N THR A 145 19.08 -4.62 -23.11
CA THR A 145 18.63 -3.29 -23.58
C THR A 145 17.64 -2.59 -22.65
N PHE A 146 17.17 -3.25 -21.58
CA PHE A 146 16.34 -2.64 -20.53
C PHE A 146 17.17 -2.14 -19.33
N LYS A 147 18.45 -2.49 -19.26
CA LYS A 147 19.32 -2.16 -18.13
C LYS A 147 19.69 -0.68 -18.13
N GLY A 148 19.71 -0.07 -16.95
CA GLY A 148 19.94 1.36 -16.76
C GLY A 148 18.66 2.19 -16.83
N LYS A 149 18.81 3.48 -17.18
CA LYS A 149 17.74 4.48 -17.19
C LYS A 149 16.96 4.43 -18.49
N GLN A 150 15.63 4.41 -18.39
CA GLN A 150 14.72 4.46 -19.53
C GLN A 150 13.44 5.25 -19.19
N ILE A 151 12.77 5.75 -20.23
CA ILE A 151 11.42 6.31 -20.08
C ILE A 151 10.42 5.15 -20.23
N GLN A 152 9.50 5.01 -19.28
CA GLN A 152 8.43 4.03 -19.32
C GLN A 152 7.08 4.71 -19.17
N ILE A 153 6.11 4.32 -20.00
CA ILE A 153 4.72 4.78 -19.86
C ILE A 153 3.97 3.85 -18.90
N PRO A 154 3.34 4.38 -17.83
CA PRO A 154 2.45 3.64 -16.95
C PRO A 154 1.31 2.95 -17.71
N PRO A 155 0.90 1.72 -17.34
CA PRO A 155 -0.24 1.07 -17.95
C PRO A 155 -1.54 1.82 -17.60
N LEU A 156 -2.52 1.75 -18.50
CA LEU A 156 -3.84 2.37 -18.31
C LEU A 156 -4.51 1.86 -17.01
N PHE A 157 -4.40 0.57 -16.73
CA PHE A 157 -4.85 -0.03 -15.47
C PHE A 157 -3.84 0.18 -14.33
N SER A 158 -3.61 1.44 -13.95
CA SER A 158 -2.72 1.83 -12.84
C SER A 158 -3.43 2.70 -11.79
N ALA A 159 -2.85 2.74 -10.58
CA ALA A 159 -3.32 3.57 -9.47
C ALA A 159 -2.88 5.06 -9.58
N LEU A 160 -2.21 5.43 -10.68
CA LEU A 160 -1.86 6.82 -10.98
C LEU A 160 -3.14 7.66 -11.11
N LYS A 161 -3.13 8.90 -10.62
CA LYS A 161 -4.30 9.78 -10.64
C LYS A 161 -4.19 10.83 -11.75
N MET A 162 -5.28 10.99 -12.51
CA MET A 162 -5.56 12.18 -13.32
C MET A 162 -6.78 12.90 -12.73
N ASN A 163 -6.70 14.22 -12.59
CA ASN A 163 -7.78 15.07 -12.05
C ASN A 163 -8.41 14.52 -10.74
N GLY A 164 -7.58 13.95 -9.86
CA GLY A 164 -7.97 13.36 -8.58
C GLY A 164 -8.44 11.90 -8.61
N LYS A 165 -8.78 11.36 -9.79
CA LYS A 165 -9.33 10.02 -10.02
C LYS A 165 -8.25 9.04 -10.56
N PRO A 166 -8.17 7.79 -10.08
CA PRO A 166 -7.23 6.79 -10.59
C PRO A 166 -7.48 6.39 -12.06
N LEU A 167 -6.43 6.12 -12.83
CA LEU A 167 -6.52 5.71 -14.25
C LEU A 167 -7.31 4.41 -14.46
N TYR A 168 -7.17 3.42 -13.58
CA TYR A 168 -7.96 2.18 -13.66
C TYR A 168 -9.48 2.42 -13.58
N GLU A 169 -9.94 3.55 -13.01
CA GLU A 169 -11.37 3.89 -12.95
C GLU A 169 -11.87 4.53 -14.24
N TYR A 170 -11.02 5.21 -15.01
CA TYR A 170 -11.36 5.69 -16.35
C TYR A 170 -11.51 4.50 -17.31
N ALA A 171 -10.56 3.57 -17.27
CA ALA A 171 -10.56 2.35 -18.07
C ALA A 171 -11.85 1.53 -17.87
N ARG A 172 -12.20 1.23 -16.61
CA ARG A 172 -13.40 0.46 -16.25
C ARG A 172 -14.74 1.16 -16.54
N GLU A 173 -14.73 2.47 -16.73
CA GLU A 173 -15.93 3.24 -17.11
C GLU A 173 -16.04 3.47 -18.63
N GLY A 174 -15.09 2.93 -19.43
CA GLY A 174 -15.02 3.19 -20.87
C GLY A 174 -14.97 4.70 -21.17
N ARG A 175 -14.29 5.48 -20.33
CA ARG A 175 -14.18 6.94 -20.46
C ARG A 175 -12.83 7.32 -21.05
N PRO A 176 -12.77 8.25 -22.01
CA PRO A 176 -11.51 8.79 -22.47
C PRO A 176 -10.75 9.41 -21.28
N ILE A 177 -9.42 9.24 -21.28
CA ILE A 177 -8.57 9.86 -20.28
C ILE A 177 -8.50 11.37 -20.56
N PRO A 178 -8.56 12.27 -19.55
CA PRO A 178 -8.64 13.71 -19.78
C PRO A 178 -7.39 14.35 -20.42
N ARG A 179 -6.30 13.59 -20.49
CA ARG A 179 -5.01 13.96 -21.10
C ARG A 179 -4.18 12.70 -21.30
N GLU A 180 -3.14 12.81 -22.11
CA GLU A 180 -2.16 11.77 -22.34
C GLU A 180 -1.45 11.29 -21.06
N ILE A 181 -1.03 10.03 -21.06
CA ILE A 181 -0.20 9.47 -19.98
C ILE A 181 1.25 9.89 -20.25
N GLU A 182 1.79 10.74 -19.38
CA GLU A 182 3.21 11.12 -19.42
C GLU A 182 4.11 9.94 -19.02
N GLY A 183 5.11 9.66 -19.87
CA GLY A 183 6.20 8.75 -19.58
C GLY A 183 7.04 9.21 -18.38
N ARG A 184 7.66 8.24 -17.70
CA ARG A 184 8.41 8.45 -16.46
C ARG A 184 9.81 7.88 -16.60
N GLU A 185 10.81 8.63 -16.15
CA GLU A 185 12.15 8.08 -15.95
C GLU A 185 12.08 7.00 -14.86
N VAL A 186 12.53 5.80 -15.22
CA VAL A 186 12.67 4.64 -14.34
C VAL A 186 14.02 3.97 -14.62
N GLU A 187 14.51 3.17 -13.68
CA GLU A 187 15.83 2.54 -13.81
C GLU A 187 15.78 1.07 -13.41
N VAL A 188 16.35 0.23 -14.29
CA VAL A 188 16.58 -1.20 -14.05
C VAL A 188 18.04 -1.40 -13.68
N LEU A 189 18.29 -1.74 -12.43
CA LEU A 189 19.63 -1.92 -11.87
C LEU A 189 20.20 -3.28 -12.26
N GLU A 190 19.39 -4.33 -12.14
CA GLU A 190 19.71 -5.71 -12.51
C GLU A 190 18.52 -6.31 -13.27
N VAL A 191 18.81 -7.06 -14.32
CA VAL A 191 17.88 -7.87 -15.11
C VAL A 191 18.55 -9.22 -15.38
N GLU A 192 17.82 -10.30 -15.22
CA GLU A 192 18.34 -11.68 -15.31
C GLU A 192 17.23 -12.59 -15.86
N LEU A 193 17.54 -13.39 -16.89
CA LEU A 193 16.67 -14.48 -17.32
C LEU A 193 16.89 -15.67 -16.37
N LEU A 194 15.85 -16.07 -15.64
CA LEU A 194 15.90 -17.22 -14.73
C LEU A 194 15.59 -18.52 -15.47
N ASP A 195 14.45 -18.55 -16.16
CA ASP A 195 13.98 -19.69 -16.94
C ASP A 195 13.51 -19.21 -18.32
N TYR A 196 13.77 -20.00 -19.35
CA TYR A 196 13.08 -19.91 -20.64
C TYR A 196 12.28 -21.19 -20.84
N TYR A 197 11.01 -21.04 -21.21
CA TYR A 197 10.07 -22.14 -21.42
C TYR A 197 9.74 -22.22 -22.91
N GLU A 198 10.23 -23.29 -23.53
CA GLU A 198 9.86 -23.67 -24.90
C GLU A 198 8.34 -23.88 -25.02
N PRO A 199 7.76 -23.79 -26.25
CA PRO A 199 6.40 -24.24 -26.52
C PRO A 199 6.06 -25.59 -25.87
N LYS A 200 4.82 -25.75 -25.41
CA LYS A 200 4.32 -26.91 -24.64
C LYS A 200 4.95 -27.16 -23.25
N THR A 201 6.03 -26.49 -22.85
CA THR A 201 6.70 -26.80 -21.56
C THR A 201 6.08 -26.11 -20.33
N HIS A 202 5.04 -25.29 -20.50
CA HIS A 202 4.45 -24.50 -19.41
C HIS A 202 2.92 -24.44 -19.42
N ASN A 203 2.35 -24.13 -18.25
CA ASN A 203 0.89 -24.00 -18.05
C ASN A 203 0.34 -22.57 -18.06
N HIS A 204 1.17 -21.55 -18.32
CA HIS A 204 0.67 -20.21 -18.61
C HIS A 204 -0.23 -20.20 -19.86
N ARG A 205 -1.29 -19.38 -19.85
CA ARG A 205 -2.27 -19.25 -20.93
C ARG A 205 -2.60 -17.78 -21.17
N TRP A 206 -2.94 -17.41 -22.39
CA TRP A 206 -3.60 -16.13 -22.66
C TRP A 206 -5.03 -16.13 -22.10
N PRO A 207 -5.62 -14.96 -21.81
CA PRO A 207 -7.05 -14.86 -21.56
C PRO A 207 -7.86 -15.22 -22.82
N THR A 208 -9.10 -15.67 -22.64
CA THR A 208 -10.00 -16.04 -23.75
C THR A 208 -10.92 -14.92 -24.20
N GLU A 209 -11.13 -13.89 -23.38
CA GLU A 209 -11.92 -12.71 -23.76
C GLU A 209 -11.12 -11.83 -24.72
N GLU A 210 -11.74 -11.43 -25.84
CA GLU A 210 -11.21 -10.39 -26.72
C GLU A 210 -11.79 -9.02 -26.35
N ALA A 211 -11.00 -7.97 -26.52
CA ALA A 211 -11.40 -6.59 -26.24
C ALA A 211 -12.39 -6.06 -27.27
N GLU A 212 -13.35 -5.24 -26.83
CA GLU A 212 -14.29 -4.57 -27.74
C GLU A 212 -13.58 -3.53 -28.62
N ALA A 213 -14.21 -3.12 -29.73
CA ALA A 213 -13.61 -2.14 -30.65
C ALA A 213 -13.30 -0.79 -29.98
N SER A 214 -14.14 -0.35 -29.03
CA SER A 214 -13.90 0.83 -28.19
C SER A 214 -12.66 0.69 -27.30
N GLU A 215 -12.46 -0.49 -26.71
CA GLU A 215 -11.32 -0.82 -25.84
C GLU A 215 -10.02 -0.92 -26.66
N ARG A 216 -10.09 -1.52 -27.86
CA ARG A 216 -8.99 -1.55 -28.84
C ARG A 216 -8.57 -0.14 -29.25
N ASN A 217 -9.51 0.72 -29.64
CA ASN A 217 -9.23 2.11 -30.02
C ASN A 217 -8.57 2.91 -28.88
N LEU A 218 -9.03 2.73 -27.63
CA LEU A 218 -8.44 3.39 -26.47
C LEU A 218 -7.00 2.92 -26.20
N ALA A 219 -6.73 1.63 -26.37
CA ALA A 219 -5.37 1.08 -26.24
C ALA A 219 -4.45 1.58 -27.36
N GLU A 220 -4.93 1.62 -28.61
CA GLU A 220 -4.18 2.15 -29.75
C GLU A 220 -3.84 3.65 -29.57
N GLN A 221 -4.76 4.46 -29.03
CA GLN A 221 -4.50 5.86 -28.69
C GLN A 221 -3.33 5.97 -27.69
N VAL A 222 -3.34 5.18 -26.61
CA VAL A 222 -2.26 5.13 -25.60
C VAL A 222 -0.93 4.65 -26.22
N TRP A 223 -0.96 3.67 -27.12
CA TRP A 223 0.24 3.19 -27.83
C TRP A 223 0.82 4.19 -28.82
N ARG A 224 -0.02 4.96 -29.52
CA ARG A 224 0.43 6.01 -30.44
C ARG A 224 1.09 7.15 -29.69
N VAL A 225 0.50 7.58 -28.57
CA VAL A 225 1.09 8.54 -27.61
C VAL A 225 2.45 8.03 -27.11
N LYS A 226 2.54 6.76 -26.72
CA LYS A 226 3.81 6.13 -26.32
C LYS A 226 4.87 6.24 -27.40
N LYS A 227 4.55 5.85 -28.64
CA LYS A 227 5.48 5.91 -29.77
C LYS A 227 5.95 7.34 -30.06
N GLN A 228 5.09 8.35 -29.87
CA GLN A 228 5.46 9.77 -30.03
C GLN A 228 6.42 10.24 -28.93
N GLN A 229 6.15 9.90 -27.67
CA GLN A 229 7.02 10.25 -26.53
C GLN A 229 8.38 9.55 -26.61
N GLU A 230 8.42 8.28 -27.03
CA GLU A 230 9.67 7.52 -27.23
C GLU A 230 10.52 8.03 -28.41
N THR A 231 9.87 8.48 -29.50
CA THR A 231 10.58 9.00 -30.68
C THR A 231 10.82 10.52 -30.66
N ALA A 232 10.34 11.21 -29.62
CA ALA A 232 10.28 12.68 -29.52
C ALA A 232 9.65 13.40 -30.74
N ARG A 233 8.89 12.66 -31.57
CA ARG A 233 8.31 13.15 -32.83
C ARG A 233 6.92 13.73 -32.57
N LYS A 234 6.75 15.02 -32.91
CA LYS A 234 5.42 15.65 -32.95
C LYS A 234 4.62 15.13 -34.16
N LEU A 235 3.31 14.96 -33.96
CA LEU A 235 2.33 14.68 -35.02
C LEU A 235 2.41 15.72 -36.14
N THR A 236 2.18 15.30 -37.39
CA THR A 236 1.84 16.26 -38.45
C THR A 236 0.44 16.85 -38.20
N PRO A 237 0.11 18.02 -38.78
CA PRO A 237 -1.25 18.59 -38.66
C PRO A 237 -2.34 17.61 -39.14
N GLU A 238 -2.07 16.87 -40.21
CA GLU A 238 -2.98 15.87 -40.80
C GLU A 238 -3.16 14.65 -39.89
N GLU A 239 -2.09 14.11 -39.31
CA GLU A 239 -2.17 12.99 -38.35
C GLU A 239 -2.92 13.41 -37.07
N LYS A 240 -2.77 14.67 -36.65
CA LYS A 240 -3.50 15.23 -35.51
C LYS A 240 -4.99 15.40 -35.81
N GLU A 241 -5.33 15.95 -36.98
CA GLU A 241 -6.72 16.15 -37.38
C GLU A 241 -7.47 14.82 -37.56
N GLN A 242 -6.80 13.78 -38.07
CA GLN A 242 -7.34 12.42 -38.09
C GLN A 242 -7.59 11.85 -36.68
N ASP A 243 -6.74 12.17 -35.69
CA ASP A 243 -6.97 11.74 -34.31
C ASP A 243 -8.11 12.51 -33.63
N ASP A 244 -8.13 13.84 -33.77
CA ASP A 244 -9.21 14.68 -33.27
C ASP A 244 -10.56 14.24 -33.87
N GLN A 245 -10.59 13.86 -35.16
CA GLN A 245 -11.75 13.24 -35.82
C GLN A 245 -12.10 11.84 -35.27
N ALA A 246 -11.12 10.97 -35.00
CA ALA A 246 -11.36 9.63 -34.45
C ALA A 246 -11.92 9.69 -33.02
N VAL A 247 -11.39 10.58 -32.18
CA VAL A 247 -11.88 10.87 -30.83
C VAL A 247 -13.31 11.44 -30.90
N ALA A 248 -13.55 12.45 -31.75
CA ALA A 248 -14.88 13.03 -31.92
C ALA A 248 -15.91 12.02 -32.46
N ALA A 249 -15.50 11.13 -33.38
CA ALA A 249 -16.35 10.04 -33.87
C ALA A 249 -16.71 9.04 -32.76
N HIS A 250 -15.75 8.69 -31.90
CA HIS A 250 -15.99 7.82 -30.74
C HIS A 250 -16.89 8.49 -29.69
N GLU A 251 -16.70 9.77 -29.37
CA GLU A 251 -17.60 10.52 -28.49
C GLU A 251 -19.02 10.62 -29.08
N THR A 252 -19.14 10.86 -30.39
CA THR A 252 -20.44 10.92 -31.08
C THR A 252 -21.12 9.56 -31.13
N PHE A 253 -20.37 8.46 -31.31
CA PHE A 253 -20.89 7.10 -31.22
C PHE A 253 -21.39 6.79 -29.80
N LYS A 254 -20.59 7.14 -28.79
CA LYS A 254 -20.94 6.97 -27.38
C LYS A 254 -22.21 7.75 -27.01
N ARG A 255 -22.30 9.02 -27.41
CA ARG A 255 -23.50 9.84 -27.19
C ARG A 255 -24.73 9.23 -27.85
N LYS A 256 -24.63 8.80 -29.11
CA LYS A 256 -25.70 8.08 -29.82
C LYS A 256 -26.01 6.69 -29.27
N PHE A 257 -25.16 6.10 -28.43
CA PHE A 257 -25.40 4.83 -27.75
C PHE A 257 -26.09 5.07 -26.40
N GLU A 258 -25.63 6.05 -25.63
CA GLU A 258 -26.26 6.50 -24.39
C GLU A 258 -27.66 7.07 -24.66
N GLU A 259 -27.84 7.92 -25.69
CA GLU A 259 -29.15 8.41 -26.16
C GLU A 259 -30.12 7.25 -26.50
N ARG A 260 -29.65 6.20 -27.18
CA ARG A 260 -30.46 5.01 -27.50
C ARG A 260 -30.76 4.12 -26.28
N GLN A 261 -29.91 4.10 -25.27
CA GLN A 261 -30.22 3.42 -24.00
C GLN A 261 -31.26 4.21 -23.19
N ASP A 262 -31.17 5.54 -23.14
CA ASP A 262 -32.13 6.39 -22.45
C ASP A 262 -33.52 6.37 -23.14
N GLU A 263 -33.60 6.30 -24.48
CA GLU A 263 -34.86 6.11 -25.21
C GLU A 263 -35.57 4.78 -24.90
N LEU A 264 -34.83 3.76 -24.43
CA LEU A 264 -35.38 2.47 -23.99
C LEU A 264 -35.87 2.48 -22.53
N ILE A 265 -35.57 3.53 -21.74
CA ILE A 265 -36.00 3.65 -20.34
C ILE A 265 -37.37 4.34 -20.27
N ARG A 266 -38.45 3.55 -20.34
CA ARG A 266 -39.83 4.07 -20.23
C ARG A 266 -40.26 4.53 -18.83
N ASP A 267 -39.49 4.24 -17.78
CA ASP A 267 -39.76 4.68 -16.41
C ASP A 267 -38.60 5.50 -15.84
N ALA A 268 -38.70 6.83 -15.98
CA ALA A 268 -37.75 7.76 -15.40
C ALA A 268 -37.76 7.69 -13.85
N PRO A 269 -36.62 7.50 -13.17
CA PRO A 269 -36.58 7.37 -11.71
C PRO A 269 -36.99 8.69 -11.02
N ARG A 270 -38.01 8.63 -10.17
CA ARG A 270 -38.47 9.78 -9.36
C ARG A 270 -37.31 10.45 -8.63
N LYS A 271 -37.26 11.79 -8.70
CA LYS A 271 -36.30 12.64 -7.97
C LYS A 271 -36.21 12.20 -6.50
N LYS A 272 -35.01 11.82 -6.05
CA LYS A 272 -34.73 11.49 -4.64
C LYS A 272 -35.10 12.68 -3.76
N GLN A 273 -36.17 12.54 -2.97
CA GLN A 273 -36.44 13.47 -1.87
C GLN A 273 -35.28 13.41 -0.87
N LYS A 274 -34.88 14.57 -0.34
CA LYS A 274 -33.93 14.62 0.79
C LYS A 274 -34.52 13.80 1.96
N PRO A 275 -33.73 12.95 2.64
CA PRO A 275 -34.24 12.21 3.79
C PRO A 275 -34.74 13.19 4.85
N ALA A 276 -35.95 12.96 5.34
CA ALA A 276 -36.55 13.79 6.37
C ALA A 276 -35.69 13.81 7.64
N ARG A 277 -35.62 14.96 8.31
CA ARG A 277 -35.04 15.07 9.65
C ARG A 277 -35.90 14.30 10.65
N HIS A 278 -35.66 13.01 10.82
CA HIS A 278 -36.33 12.24 11.86
C HIS A 278 -35.60 12.33 13.19
N SER A 279 -36.33 12.87 14.17
CA SER A 279 -36.20 12.76 15.64
C SER A 279 -34.80 12.57 16.26
N ALA A 280 -34.41 13.53 17.09
CA ALA A 280 -33.34 13.33 18.06
C ALA A 280 -33.80 12.35 19.14
N MET A 281 -33.42 11.07 19.02
CA MET A 281 -33.56 10.12 20.12
C MET A 281 -32.54 10.43 21.21
N MET A 282 -33.00 11.19 22.21
CA MET A 282 -32.39 11.25 23.53
C MET A 282 -32.58 9.89 24.21
N SER A 283 -31.52 9.09 24.28
CA SER A 283 -31.44 7.94 25.17
C SER A 283 -30.10 7.96 25.89
N GLY A 284 -30.14 8.08 27.22
CA GLY A 284 -28.98 8.19 28.10
C GLY A 284 -28.22 6.88 28.34
N ALA A 285 -28.31 5.91 27.42
CA ALA A 285 -27.42 4.77 27.41
C ALA A 285 -26.10 5.16 26.74
N LEU A 286 -24.97 4.73 27.31
CA LEU A 286 -23.65 4.87 26.69
C LEU A 286 -23.59 3.98 25.44
N GLY A 287 -24.08 4.49 24.32
CA GLY A 287 -24.29 3.72 23.09
C GLY A 287 -23.01 3.00 22.67
N GLN A 288 -23.11 1.69 22.46
CA GLN A 288 -21.98 0.87 22.04
C GLN A 288 -21.30 1.49 20.82
N LEU A 289 -19.97 1.59 20.87
CA LEU A 289 -19.19 2.13 19.78
C LEU A 289 -19.47 1.33 18.50
N PRO A 290 -19.55 1.99 17.32
CA PRO A 290 -19.82 1.31 16.08
C PRO A 290 -18.75 0.26 15.81
N GLN A 291 -19.17 -0.96 15.50
CA GLN A 291 -18.27 -2.07 15.16
C GLN A 291 -17.78 -1.92 13.70
N PRO A 292 -16.55 -2.39 13.39
CA PRO A 292 -16.04 -2.34 12.02
C PRO A 292 -16.80 -3.32 11.12
N VAL A 293 -17.34 -2.81 10.00
CA VAL A 293 -17.93 -3.63 8.93
C VAL A 293 -16.92 -3.76 7.80
N TYR A 294 -16.59 -4.98 7.41
CA TYR A 294 -15.59 -5.25 6.38
C TYR A 294 -16.23 -5.60 5.05
N SER A 295 -15.69 -5.08 3.95
CA SER A 295 -16.14 -5.40 2.60
C SER A 295 -15.26 -6.47 1.96
N SER A 296 -15.90 -7.42 1.26
CA SER A 296 -15.27 -8.46 0.43
C SER A 296 -14.90 -8.00 -0.98
N LYS A 297 -15.23 -6.75 -1.38
CA LYS A 297 -15.07 -6.20 -2.74
C LYS A 297 -13.66 -6.29 -3.37
N GLY A 298 -12.65 -6.70 -2.62
CA GLY A 298 -11.28 -6.88 -3.11
C GLY A 298 -10.74 -8.30 -3.02
N LYS A 299 -11.59 -9.30 -2.79
CA LYS A 299 -11.29 -10.74 -2.89
C LYS A 299 -11.59 -11.26 -4.30
N ASN A 300 -10.97 -12.38 -4.67
CA ASN A 300 -11.23 -13.14 -5.90
C ASN A 300 -11.20 -12.28 -7.18
N LEU A 301 -10.29 -11.30 -7.24
CA LEU A 301 -10.13 -10.37 -8.36
C LEU A 301 -9.37 -10.96 -9.56
N VAL A 302 -8.88 -12.19 -9.42
CA VAL A 302 -8.12 -12.92 -10.42
C VAL A 302 -8.75 -14.32 -10.48
N PRO A 303 -9.18 -14.79 -11.66
CA PRO A 303 -9.65 -16.17 -11.77
C PRO A 303 -8.50 -17.14 -11.46
N PRO A 304 -8.80 -18.33 -10.91
CA PRO A 304 -7.79 -19.38 -10.79
C PRO A 304 -7.17 -19.66 -12.16
N SER A 305 -5.91 -20.10 -12.18
CA SER A 305 -5.31 -20.60 -13.41
C SER A 305 -6.16 -21.77 -13.95
N PRO A 306 -6.37 -21.88 -15.27
CA PRO A 306 -7.06 -23.03 -15.85
C PRO A 306 -6.40 -24.35 -15.44
N ASP A 307 -7.21 -25.40 -15.26
CA ASP A 307 -6.72 -26.75 -15.00
C ASP A 307 -5.92 -27.26 -16.21
N GLU A 308 -4.96 -28.18 -16.01
CA GLU A 308 -4.14 -28.77 -17.07
C GLU A 308 -5.00 -29.51 -18.11
N SER A 309 -6.16 -30.02 -17.71
CA SER A 309 -7.15 -30.63 -18.60
C SER A 309 -7.90 -29.63 -19.48
N THR A 310 -7.75 -28.31 -19.25
CA THR A 310 -8.40 -27.26 -20.04
C THR A 310 -7.59 -27.03 -21.32
N PRO A 311 -8.16 -27.23 -22.52
CA PRO A 311 -7.45 -26.98 -23.77
C PRO A 311 -6.93 -25.53 -23.82
N PRO A 312 -5.69 -25.31 -24.32
CA PRO A 312 -5.14 -23.97 -24.43
C PRO A 312 -5.91 -23.11 -25.46
N PRO A 313 -5.81 -21.78 -25.40
CA PRO A 313 -6.50 -20.86 -26.32
C PRO A 313 -5.82 -20.74 -27.70
N TRP A 314 -4.98 -21.71 -28.07
CA TRP A 314 -4.23 -21.80 -29.33
C TRP A 314 -4.31 -23.23 -29.89
N SER A 315 -4.17 -23.36 -31.21
CA SER A 315 -4.27 -24.63 -31.93
C SER A 315 -2.93 -25.27 -32.31
N ASP A 316 -1.83 -24.55 -32.12
CA ASP A 316 -0.46 -24.98 -32.40
C ASP A 316 0.28 -25.42 -31.13
N GLU A 317 1.61 -25.36 -31.12
CA GLU A 317 2.43 -25.75 -29.98
C GLU A 317 2.34 -24.77 -28.79
N GLY A 318 1.84 -23.56 -29.05
CA GLY A 318 1.72 -22.48 -28.09
C GLY A 318 2.93 -21.54 -28.09
N PRO A 319 2.75 -20.33 -27.52
CA PRO A 319 3.83 -19.39 -27.36
C PRO A 319 4.88 -19.91 -26.37
N PRO A 320 6.15 -19.49 -26.53
CA PRO A 320 7.13 -19.60 -25.45
C PRO A 320 6.81 -18.61 -24.31
N ALA A 321 7.46 -18.82 -23.17
CA ALA A 321 7.42 -17.92 -22.03
C ALA A 321 8.82 -17.75 -21.40
N ALA A 322 9.01 -16.67 -20.63
CA ALA A 322 10.28 -16.38 -19.96
C ALA A 322 10.05 -15.92 -18.51
N ARG A 323 10.72 -16.55 -17.54
CA ARG A 323 10.79 -16.07 -16.17
C ARG A 323 11.99 -15.17 -16.00
N ILE A 324 11.76 -13.93 -15.58
CA ILE A 324 12.77 -12.87 -15.52
C ILE A 324 12.79 -12.28 -14.11
N ARG A 325 13.98 -12.06 -13.56
CA ARG A 325 14.20 -11.29 -12.33
C ARG A 325 14.60 -9.85 -12.68
N LEU A 326 14.03 -8.89 -11.97
CA LEU A 326 14.24 -7.46 -12.17
C LEU A 326 14.47 -6.77 -10.84
N LYS A 327 15.54 -5.99 -10.71
CA LYS A 327 15.75 -5.05 -9.59
C LYS A 327 15.63 -3.63 -10.12
N VAL A 328 14.66 -2.89 -9.62
CA VAL A 328 14.22 -1.61 -10.20
C VAL A 328 14.05 -0.53 -9.15
N THR A 329 14.10 0.73 -9.59
CA THR A 329 13.81 1.91 -8.76
C THR A 329 12.30 2.12 -8.55
N SER A 330 11.89 3.23 -7.93
CA SER A 330 10.48 3.55 -7.74
C SER A 330 9.80 3.92 -9.06
N GLY A 331 8.47 3.72 -9.13
CA GLY A 331 7.69 4.06 -10.32
C GLY A 331 7.72 3.05 -11.48
N PHE A 332 8.60 2.04 -11.47
CA PHE A 332 8.66 1.01 -12.50
C PHE A 332 7.44 0.07 -12.49
N TYR A 333 6.85 -0.16 -13.66
CA TYR A 333 5.73 -1.07 -13.91
C TYR A 333 6.21 -2.31 -14.67
N VAL A 334 6.23 -3.46 -13.99
CA VAL A 334 6.61 -4.74 -14.61
C VAL A 334 5.66 -5.13 -15.74
N ARG A 335 4.37 -4.78 -15.63
CA ARG A 335 3.37 -4.95 -16.69
C ARG A 335 3.75 -4.24 -18.00
N SER A 336 4.17 -2.98 -17.94
CA SER A 336 4.68 -2.27 -19.13
C SER A 336 5.92 -2.97 -19.69
N PHE A 337 6.88 -3.34 -18.84
CA PHE A 337 8.07 -4.09 -19.27
C PHE A 337 7.75 -5.39 -20.02
N CYS A 338 6.74 -6.18 -19.58
CA CYS A 338 6.33 -7.40 -20.27
C CYS A 338 5.84 -7.13 -21.71
N HIS A 339 5.06 -6.06 -21.87
CA HIS A 339 4.57 -5.59 -23.17
C HIS A 339 5.70 -5.01 -24.04
N ASP A 340 6.61 -4.26 -23.43
CA ASP A 340 7.75 -3.62 -24.09
C ASP A 340 8.75 -4.68 -24.62
N LEU A 341 9.04 -5.73 -23.83
CA LEU A 341 9.90 -6.85 -24.22
C LEU A 341 9.31 -7.62 -25.40
N GLY A 342 8.02 -7.98 -25.35
CA GLY A 342 7.35 -8.62 -26.48
C GLY A 342 7.37 -7.77 -27.74
N THR A 343 7.27 -6.44 -27.60
CA THR A 343 7.37 -5.49 -28.72
C THR A 343 8.77 -5.44 -29.33
N LYS A 344 9.84 -5.40 -28.51
CA LYS A 344 11.24 -5.44 -29.00
C LYS A 344 11.56 -6.74 -29.72
N LEU A 345 11.02 -7.86 -29.25
CA LEU A 345 11.13 -9.18 -29.90
C LEU A 345 10.29 -9.32 -31.19
N GLY A 346 9.69 -8.24 -31.70
CA GLY A 346 8.87 -8.27 -32.93
C GLY A 346 7.52 -8.99 -32.79
N SER A 347 7.08 -9.24 -31.56
CA SER A 347 5.85 -9.98 -31.22
C SER A 347 4.95 -9.12 -30.31
N ALA A 348 4.20 -9.76 -29.43
CA ALA A 348 3.48 -9.19 -28.30
C ALA A 348 3.87 -9.95 -27.03
N GLY A 349 3.64 -9.34 -25.86
CA GLY A 349 3.90 -9.98 -24.57
C GLY A 349 2.92 -9.49 -23.50
N LEU A 350 2.58 -10.37 -22.57
CA LEU A 350 1.76 -10.08 -21.39
C LEU A 350 2.36 -10.70 -20.13
N MET A 351 2.01 -10.13 -18.98
CA MET A 351 2.45 -10.63 -17.67
C MET A 351 1.54 -11.79 -17.22
N ALA A 352 2.08 -13.01 -17.20
CA ALA A 352 1.36 -14.20 -16.74
C ALA A 352 1.40 -14.34 -15.21
N GLU A 353 2.54 -14.04 -14.60
CA GLU A 353 2.81 -14.13 -13.16
C GLU A 353 3.70 -12.97 -12.70
N LEU A 354 3.54 -12.55 -11.45
CA LEU A 354 4.40 -11.54 -10.81
C LEU A 354 4.54 -11.83 -9.31
N ALA A 355 5.76 -11.82 -8.80
CA ALA A 355 6.09 -11.89 -7.38
C ALA A 355 7.04 -10.75 -7.00
N ARG A 356 6.67 -9.91 -6.02
CA ARG A 356 7.62 -8.93 -5.45
C ARG A 356 8.43 -9.60 -4.35
N VAL A 357 9.55 -10.21 -4.73
CA VAL A 357 10.44 -10.93 -3.80
C VAL A 357 11.14 -10.02 -2.79
N ARG A 358 11.33 -8.73 -3.12
CA ARG A 358 11.90 -7.71 -2.21
C ARG A 358 11.28 -6.32 -2.36
N GLN A 359 11.15 -5.59 -1.25
CA GLN A 359 10.95 -4.14 -1.23
C GLN A 359 11.77 -3.53 -0.08
N SER A 360 12.69 -2.59 -0.37
CA SER A 360 13.73 -2.17 0.59
C SER A 360 14.43 -3.40 1.17
N ASP A 361 14.41 -3.57 2.49
CA ASP A 361 15.05 -4.67 3.24
C ASP A 361 14.05 -5.79 3.58
N PHE A 362 12.79 -5.66 3.15
CA PHE A 362 11.76 -6.68 3.35
C PHE A 362 11.81 -7.71 2.22
N THR A 363 11.88 -9.00 2.58
CA THR A 363 12.02 -10.15 1.67
C THR A 363 10.96 -11.22 1.97
N ILE A 364 10.49 -11.95 0.95
CA ILE A 364 9.62 -13.13 1.16
C ILE A 364 10.41 -14.19 1.96
N GLY A 365 9.76 -14.86 2.92
CA GLY A 365 10.43 -15.81 3.83
C GLY A 365 11.44 -15.20 4.80
N GLY A 366 11.69 -13.88 4.71
CA GLY A 366 12.59 -13.16 5.61
C GLY A 366 11.98 -12.94 7.00
N THR A 367 12.83 -12.67 7.99
CA THR A 367 12.42 -12.47 9.39
C THR A 367 11.48 -11.28 9.61
N ASN A 368 11.37 -10.38 8.63
CA ASN A 368 10.52 -9.18 8.63
C ASN A 368 9.26 -9.31 7.77
N CYS A 369 8.94 -10.49 7.24
CA CYS A 369 7.77 -10.77 6.43
C CYS A 369 6.89 -11.87 7.07
N LEU A 370 5.61 -11.59 7.26
CA LEU A 370 4.60 -12.52 7.74
C LEU A 370 4.00 -13.30 6.56
N GLU A 371 3.89 -14.61 6.68
CA GLU A 371 3.14 -15.39 5.68
C GLU A 371 1.62 -15.17 5.87
N TYR A 372 0.91 -14.82 4.81
CA TYR A 372 -0.50 -14.42 4.90
C TYR A 372 -1.39 -15.51 5.51
N ASP A 373 -1.10 -16.78 5.24
CA ASP A 373 -1.83 -17.92 5.79
C ASP A 373 -1.72 -18.05 7.32
N ASP A 374 -0.71 -17.43 7.94
CA ASP A 374 -0.61 -17.40 9.41
C ASP A 374 -1.76 -16.60 10.06
N LEU A 375 -2.38 -15.65 9.34
CA LEU A 375 -3.57 -14.94 9.83
C LEU A 375 -4.74 -15.91 10.10
N ALA A 376 -4.91 -16.92 9.24
CA ALA A 376 -5.96 -17.93 9.38
C ALA A 376 -5.68 -18.95 10.49
N LYS A 377 -4.41 -19.13 10.87
CA LYS A 377 -3.97 -20.05 11.95
C LYS A 377 -4.20 -19.49 13.36
N GLY A 378 -4.65 -18.24 13.48
CA GLY A 378 -5.03 -17.61 14.73
C GLY A 378 -3.91 -16.84 15.45
N GLU A 379 -4.31 -16.11 16.49
CA GLU A 379 -3.45 -15.15 17.21
C GLU A 379 -2.18 -15.79 17.80
N GLU A 380 -2.23 -17.06 18.21
CA GLU A 380 -1.07 -17.80 18.73
C GLU A 380 0.06 -17.99 17.70
N VAL A 381 -0.25 -17.96 16.40
CA VAL A 381 0.71 -18.23 15.33
C VAL A 381 1.25 -16.94 14.71
N TRP A 382 0.37 -16.00 14.35
CA TRP A 382 0.81 -14.71 13.78
C TRP A 382 1.29 -13.74 14.85
N GLY A 383 0.76 -13.83 16.07
CA GLY A 383 1.01 -12.89 17.17
C GLY A 383 2.47 -12.76 17.56
N PRO A 384 3.16 -13.86 17.95
CA PRO A 384 4.59 -13.83 18.27
C PRO A 384 5.44 -13.29 17.12
N LYS A 385 5.12 -13.69 15.88
CA LYS A 385 5.85 -13.25 14.68
C LYS A 385 5.73 -11.74 14.47
N VAL A 386 4.51 -11.19 14.55
CA VAL A 386 4.27 -9.74 14.42
C VAL A 386 4.90 -8.99 15.59
N ALA A 387 4.86 -9.52 16.82
CA ALA A 387 5.52 -8.90 17.97
C ALA A 387 7.03 -8.76 17.77
N ASP A 388 7.69 -9.81 17.26
CA ASP A 388 9.14 -9.79 17.01
C ASP A 388 9.52 -8.89 15.83
N MET A 389 8.69 -8.83 14.78
CA MET A 389 8.88 -7.86 13.68
C MET A 389 8.76 -6.40 14.17
N LEU A 390 7.78 -6.10 15.02
CA LEU A 390 7.59 -4.75 15.58
C LEU A 390 8.68 -4.38 16.59
N ALA A 391 9.14 -5.32 17.42
CA ALA A 391 10.27 -5.12 18.34
C ALA A 391 11.56 -4.80 17.56
N ARG A 392 11.91 -5.64 16.57
CA ARG A 392 13.08 -5.42 15.70
C ARG A 392 13.00 -4.10 14.93
N TRP A 393 11.81 -3.69 14.50
CA TRP A 393 11.60 -2.36 13.89
C TRP A 393 11.89 -1.20 14.85
N ASN A 394 11.58 -1.36 16.14
CA ASN A 394 11.82 -0.36 17.18
C ASN A 394 13.24 -0.43 17.81
N GLY A 395 14.10 -1.33 17.33
CA GLY A 395 15.44 -1.56 17.89
C GLY A 395 15.45 -2.33 19.21
N GLU A 396 14.35 -2.99 19.55
CA GLU A 396 14.25 -3.87 20.72
C GLU A 396 14.83 -5.26 20.40
N PRO A 397 15.51 -5.93 21.35
CA PRO A 397 16.21 -7.19 21.08
C PRO A 397 15.29 -8.41 20.88
N GLU A 398 14.06 -8.39 21.43
CA GLU A 398 13.10 -9.51 21.33
C GLU A 398 11.64 -9.02 21.31
N GLY A 399 10.80 -9.68 20.50
CA GLY A 399 9.35 -9.52 20.49
C GLY A 399 8.64 -10.02 21.74
N ASN A 400 8.43 -9.15 22.74
CA ASN A 400 7.66 -9.50 23.94
C ASN A 400 6.15 -9.76 23.62
N TRP A 401 5.82 -11.01 23.34
CA TRP A 401 4.45 -11.52 23.16
C TRP A 401 3.83 -11.94 24.52
N PRO A 402 2.69 -11.35 24.95
CA PRO A 402 2.12 -11.65 26.26
C PRO A 402 1.31 -12.96 26.33
N GLY A 403 1.09 -13.65 25.20
CA GLY A 403 0.10 -14.73 25.08
C GLY A 403 -1.34 -14.20 25.09
N PRO A 404 -2.31 -14.91 24.45
CA PRO A 404 -3.70 -14.66 24.74
C PRO A 404 -3.97 -15.03 26.19
N LYS A 405 -4.45 -14.06 26.96
CA LYS A 405 -4.95 -14.33 28.31
C LYS A 405 -6.14 -15.29 28.18
N ALA A 406 -5.94 -16.55 28.57
CA ALA A 406 -7.02 -17.52 28.64
C ALA A 406 -8.20 -16.88 29.37
N ALA A 407 -9.37 -16.83 28.72
CA ALA A 407 -10.56 -16.29 29.35
C ALA A 407 -10.84 -17.13 30.60
N SER A 408 -10.61 -16.54 31.78
CA SER A 408 -10.88 -17.17 33.06
C SER A 408 -12.33 -17.62 33.05
N LYS A 409 -12.57 -18.94 33.01
CA LYS A 409 -13.92 -19.50 33.17
C LYS A 409 -14.48 -18.88 34.43
N ALA A 410 -15.56 -18.12 34.29
CA ALA A 410 -16.29 -17.60 35.43
C ALA A 410 -16.77 -18.82 36.22
N THR A 411 -16.11 -19.11 37.33
CA THR A 411 -16.45 -20.24 38.19
C THR A 411 -17.79 -19.93 38.81
N SER A 412 -18.83 -20.64 38.39
CA SER A 412 -20.14 -20.61 39.04
C SER A 412 -19.99 -21.02 40.51
N PRO A 413 -20.64 -20.33 41.45
CA PRO A 413 -20.54 -20.67 42.86
C PRO A 413 -21.20 -22.04 43.10
N SER A 414 -20.47 -22.96 43.75
CA SER A 414 -21.06 -24.19 44.28
C SER A 414 -21.72 -23.90 45.62
N PRO A 415 -22.92 -24.43 45.90
CA PRO A 415 -23.61 -24.21 47.16
C PRO A 415 -23.11 -25.15 48.27
N ASP A 416 -23.34 -24.71 49.51
CA ASP A 416 -23.44 -25.47 50.76
C ASP A 416 -22.28 -26.39 51.19
N LYS A 417 -21.67 -26.04 52.34
CA LYS A 417 -22.03 -26.71 53.60
C LYS A 417 -21.63 -25.92 54.84
N ALA A 418 -22.47 -26.03 55.87
CA ALA A 418 -22.32 -25.34 57.13
C ALA A 418 -21.41 -26.08 58.13
N GLU A 419 -20.71 -25.28 58.94
CA GLU A 419 -20.55 -25.42 60.40
C GLU A 419 -20.15 -26.78 61.02
N VAL A 420 -18.91 -26.84 61.56
CA VAL A 420 -18.58 -27.55 62.82
C VAL A 420 -17.55 -26.71 63.60
N GLN A 421 -17.67 -26.65 64.93
CA GLN A 421 -16.91 -25.78 65.84
C GLN A 421 -15.74 -26.48 66.60
N LYS A 422 -14.92 -25.65 67.28
CA LYS A 422 -14.14 -25.88 68.54
C LYS A 422 -12.78 -26.63 68.52
N LYS A 423 -11.70 -25.85 68.75
CA LYS A 423 -10.77 -25.83 69.92
C LYS A 423 -9.58 -24.86 69.59
N GLN A 424 -9.21 -23.85 70.38
CA GLN A 424 -8.40 -23.87 71.63
C GLN A 424 -7.11 -24.74 71.50
N GLU A 425 -5.88 -24.28 71.78
CA GLU A 425 -5.44 -23.24 72.74
C GLU A 425 -4.04 -22.61 72.48
N LYS A 426 -3.79 -21.47 73.16
CA LYS A 426 -2.57 -20.68 73.50
C LYS A 426 -1.14 -21.24 73.30
N ARG A 427 -0.21 -20.32 72.94
CA ARG A 427 1.00 -19.82 73.68
C ARG A 427 1.95 -19.11 72.68
N SER A 428 2.32 -17.82 72.74
CA SER A 428 2.98 -16.97 73.76
C SER A 428 4.47 -17.26 74.00
N ALA A 429 5.38 -16.47 73.40
CA ALA A 429 6.56 -15.82 74.04
C ALA A 429 7.62 -15.30 73.03
N SER A 430 8.07 -14.07 73.24
CA SER A 430 9.40 -13.51 72.89
C SER A 430 10.08 -13.13 74.24
N PRO A 431 11.19 -12.36 74.36
CA PRO A 431 12.17 -11.84 73.36
C PRO A 431 13.66 -11.86 73.87
N VAL A 432 14.54 -11.09 73.19
CA VAL A 432 15.82 -10.44 73.66
C VAL A 432 17.10 -11.28 73.84
N ALA A 433 18.18 -10.93 73.10
CA ALA A 433 19.42 -10.35 73.67
C ALA A 433 20.51 -10.01 72.61
N SER A 434 20.95 -8.75 72.62
CA SER A 434 22.24 -8.24 72.07
C SER A 434 23.26 -8.17 73.24
N PRO A 435 24.40 -7.41 73.25
CA PRO A 435 25.08 -6.60 72.22
C PRO A 435 26.64 -6.72 72.23
N THR A 436 27.34 -5.88 71.43
CA THR A 436 28.39 -4.89 71.84
C THR A 436 29.08 -4.32 70.58
N ASN A 437 28.99 -3.01 70.32
CA ASN A 437 29.98 -1.92 70.53
C ASN A 437 31.16 -1.89 69.51
N ALA A 438 31.69 -0.73 69.07
CA ALA A 438 31.21 0.67 69.05
C ALA A 438 32.21 1.55 68.25
N ALA A 439 31.77 2.74 67.77
CA ALA A 439 32.59 3.96 67.57
C ALA A 439 33.71 3.95 66.47
N ARG A 440 34.21 5.08 65.91
CA ARG A 440 33.73 6.48 65.79
C ARG A 440 34.67 7.31 64.86
N LEU A 441 34.08 8.19 64.02
CA LEU A 441 34.56 9.45 63.37
C LEU A 441 36.04 9.70 62.90
N GLU A 442 36.10 10.26 61.68
CA GLU A 442 36.81 11.49 61.22
C GLU A 442 38.31 11.57 60.79
N LYS A 443 38.46 12.22 59.61
CA LYS A 443 39.39 13.29 59.18
C LYS A 443 40.88 13.02 58.84
N ARG A 444 41.19 13.43 57.60
CA ARG A 444 42.38 14.19 57.12
C ARG A 444 43.78 13.53 57.12
N SER A 445 44.29 13.25 55.92
CA SER A 445 45.22 14.12 55.14
C SER A 445 46.44 13.46 54.49
N ARG A 446 46.90 14.12 53.40
CA ARG A 446 48.23 14.08 52.72
C ARG A 446 48.57 12.93 51.75
N SER A 447 48.71 13.36 50.49
CA SER A 447 49.35 12.77 49.30
C SER A 447 50.89 12.70 49.43
N PRO A 448 51.71 12.14 48.48
CA PRO A 448 51.69 12.50 47.04
C PRO A 448 52.02 11.42 45.97
N SER A 449 51.69 11.81 44.71
CA SER A 449 52.23 11.38 43.39
C SER A 449 52.08 9.89 42.96
N VAL A 450 52.07 9.52 41.66
CA VAL A 450 52.51 10.17 40.41
C VAL A 450 51.52 9.90 39.24
N ASN A 451 51.26 10.93 38.41
CA ASN A 451 50.77 11.02 37.00
C ASN A 451 49.76 9.97 36.42
N GLY A 452 48.72 10.38 35.66
CA GLY A 452 48.37 11.72 35.16
C GLY A 452 46.93 11.84 34.60
N ALA A 453 46.44 13.09 34.51
CA ALA A 453 45.12 13.50 34.02
C ALA A 453 45.08 13.59 32.48
N ALA A 454 43.99 13.43 31.72
CA ALA A 454 42.53 13.60 31.91
C ALA A 454 41.93 15.00 31.58
N SER A 455 41.34 15.11 30.37
CA SER A 455 40.13 15.92 30.05
C SER A 455 40.27 17.47 30.22
N PRO A 456 39.22 18.34 30.11
CA PRO A 456 37.79 18.14 29.82
C PRO A 456 37.17 19.19 28.83
N ALA A 457 35.86 19.46 28.97
CA ALA A 457 35.01 20.24 28.05
C ALA A 457 34.54 21.62 28.59
N ARG A 458 33.84 22.37 27.71
CA ARG A 458 32.90 23.52 27.92
C ARG A 458 33.40 24.99 27.85
N LYS A 459 33.00 25.66 26.76
CA LYS A 459 32.05 26.83 26.67
C LYS A 459 32.40 28.21 27.32
N ILE A 460 32.21 29.29 26.53
CA ILE A 460 31.78 30.71 26.84
C ILE A 460 32.79 31.87 26.48
N GLN A 461 32.34 32.77 25.56
CA GLN A 461 32.49 34.26 25.37
C GLN A 461 33.82 35.01 25.73
N ALA A 462 34.29 36.11 25.09
CA ALA A 462 33.63 37.36 24.67
C ALA A 462 34.57 38.41 23.95
N LYS A 463 33.99 39.40 23.21
CA LYS A 463 34.50 40.78 22.83
C LYS A 463 35.78 40.93 21.98
N GLY A 464 36.02 42.02 21.20
CA GLY A 464 35.31 43.31 20.97
C GLY A 464 35.90 44.17 19.81
N ASP A 465 35.55 45.48 19.74
CA ASP A 465 36.00 46.57 18.80
C ASP A 465 35.41 46.54 17.35
N GLY A 466 35.16 47.62 16.57
CA GLY A 466 35.03 49.09 16.78
C GLY A 466 35.67 49.96 15.65
N GLU A 467 35.09 51.03 15.03
CA GLU A 467 33.70 51.52 14.82
C GLU A 467 33.63 52.58 13.65
N LYS A 468 32.55 52.62 12.84
CA LYS A 468 32.06 53.74 11.93
C LYS A 468 32.92 54.25 10.72
N PRO A 469 32.38 55.08 9.79
CA PRO A 469 30.99 55.25 9.27
C PRO A 469 30.86 55.46 7.73
N THR A 470 29.65 55.39 7.13
CA THR A 470 29.12 56.39 6.14
C THR A 470 27.62 56.21 5.77
N ARG A 471 27.01 57.31 5.27
CA ARG A 471 25.63 57.51 4.74
C ARG A 471 25.48 56.92 3.30
N GLN A 472 24.32 56.80 2.61
CA GLN A 472 22.97 57.40 2.70
C GLN A 472 21.90 56.61 1.86
N THR A 473 20.61 56.67 2.24
CA THR A 473 19.34 56.74 1.43
C THR A 473 19.27 56.21 -0.03
N ASN A 474 18.22 55.59 -0.59
CA ASN A 474 16.73 55.54 -0.42
C ASN A 474 16.19 54.19 -1.00
N GLY A 475 14.94 53.72 -0.85
CA GLY A 475 13.75 54.23 -0.17
C GLY A 475 12.54 53.27 -0.25
N ASN A 476 11.55 53.54 0.62
CA ASN A 476 10.17 52.99 0.77
C ASN A 476 9.36 52.77 -0.54
N LYS A 477 8.21 52.05 -0.62
CA LYS A 477 7.28 51.46 0.39
C LYS A 477 6.29 50.42 -0.22
N VAL A 478 5.72 49.58 0.65
CA VAL A 478 4.46 48.78 0.52
C VAL A 478 3.25 49.70 0.90
N PRO A 479 1.92 49.33 0.90
CA PRO A 479 1.18 48.15 0.40
C PRO A 479 -0.20 48.43 -0.28
N SER A 480 -0.93 47.37 -0.67
CA SER A 480 -2.29 47.00 -0.13
C SER A 480 -3.31 46.43 -1.15
N LYS A 481 -4.32 45.71 -0.61
CA LYS A 481 -5.47 45.10 -1.30
C LYS A 481 -6.63 46.10 -1.46
N SER A 482 -7.46 45.88 -2.48
CA SER A 482 -8.93 45.87 -2.32
C SER A 482 -9.61 45.07 -3.43
N ASP A 483 -10.75 44.46 -3.11
CA ASP A 483 -11.72 43.92 -4.08
C ASP A 483 -12.49 45.06 -4.75
N ASP A 484 -13.02 44.86 -5.96
CA ASP A 484 -14.30 45.48 -6.39
C ASP A 484 -14.91 44.81 -7.64
N GLU A 485 -16.22 45.01 -7.85
CA GLU A 485 -17.09 44.20 -8.70
C GLU A 485 -17.33 44.72 -10.15
N LYS A 486 -18.12 43.92 -10.92
CA LYS A 486 -18.89 44.18 -12.17
C LYS A 486 -18.17 43.82 -13.49
N SER A 487 -18.79 43.28 -14.55
CA SER A 487 -20.15 42.82 -14.96
C SER A 487 -20.38 43.33 -16.40
N TRP A 488 -20.97 42.52 -17.29
CA TRP A 488 -21.33 42.82 -18.71
C TRP A 488 -20.16 43.06 -19.67
N ASN A 489 -20.22 42.81 -20.99
CA ASN A 489 -21.14 42.17 -21.97
C ASN A 489 -20.22 41.53 -23.06
N GLY A 490 -20.58 40.67 -24.02
CA GLY A 490 -21.85 40.18 -24.56
C GLY A 490 -21.80 40.13 -26.10
N PHE A 491 -22.07 38.96 -26.70
CA PHE A 491 -22.34 38.65 -28.14
C PHE A 491 -21.20 38.53 -29.20
N ASP A 492 -21.28 37.38 -29.90
CA ASP A 492 -21.11 37.00 -31.32
C ASP A 492 -20.14 37.78 -32.25
N ASP A 493 -19.20 37.05 -32.87
CA ASP A 493 -19.36 36.42 -34.20
C ASP A 493 -18.45 35.16 -34.32
#